data_AF-A0A9Q3W7E4-F1
#
_entry.id   AF-A0A9Q3W7E4-F1
#
_cell.length_a   1.000
_cell.length_b   1.000
_cell.length_c   1.000
_cell.angle_alpha   90.00
_cell.angle_beta   90.00
_cell.angle_gamma   90.00
#
_symmetry.space_group_name_H-M   'P 1'
#
loop_
_entity.id
_entity.type
_entity.pdbx_description
1 polymer ?
#
loop_
_entity_poly.entity_id
_entity_poly.type
_entity_poly.pdbx_seq_one_letter_code
_entity_poly.pdbx_strand_id
1 'polypeptide(L)' 'MNVSNPVIARIVEAKVRPLGAAPAIVHTAPKLAIAAIRHGQRRIPAIHLAVAWAAMHTDQNASAKREVDDE' A
#
# COMPACT_ATOMS: atom_id res chain seq x y z
N MET A 1 3.61 -23.30 5.00
CA MET A 1 3.29 -21.84 5.11
C MET A 1 4.21 -21.08 4.17
N ASN A 2 3.62 -20.26 3.28
CA ASN A 2 4.28 -19.64 2.12
C ASN A 2 5.32 -18.59 2.54
N VAL A 3 6.61 -18.96 2.60
CA VAL A 3 7.74 -18.12 3.06
C VAL A 3 7.87 -16.80 2.27
N SER A 4 7.25 -16.70 1.10
CA SER A 4 7.23 -15.47 0.28
C SER A 4 6.25 -14.40 0.79
N ASN A 5 5.19 -14.74 1.51
CA ASN A 5 4.19 -13.76 1.96
C ASN A 5 4.76 -12.74 2.97
N PRO A 6 5.57 -13.14 3.98
CA PRO A 6 6.21 -12.20 4.90
C PRO A 6 7.18 -11.24 4.21
N VAL A 7 7.91 -11.69 3.18
CA VAL A 7 8.90 -10.87 2.47
C VAL A 7 8.22 -9.80 1.62
N ILE A 8 7.19 -10.17 0.85
CA ILE A 8 6.42 -9.22 0.05
C ILE A 8 5.77 -8.16 0.94
N ALA A 9 5.20 -8.58 2.08
CA ALA A 9 4.60 -7.63 3.02
C ALA A 9 5.61 -6.60 3.55
N ARG A 10 6.78 -7.04 4.01
CA ARG A 10 7.84 -6.15 4.48
C ARG A 10 8.33 -5.18 3.41
N ILE A 11 8.48 -5.65 2.16
CA ILE A 11 8.91 -4.79 1.04
C ILE A 11 7.86 -3.70 0.78
N VAL A 12 6.57 -4.06 0.75
CA VAL A 12 5.49 -3.10 0.52
C VAL A 12 5.40 -2.11 1.67
N GLU A 13 5.41 -2.56 2.93
CA GLU A 13 5.38 -1.66 4.09
C GLU A 13 6.56 -0.69 4.11
N ALA A 14 7.77 -1.17 3.82
CA ALA A 14 8.97 -0.33 3.76
C ALA A 14 8.90 0.75 2.67
N LYS A 15 8.19 0.47 1.57
CA LYS A 15 7.96 1.45 0.48
C LYS A 15 6.82 2.41 0.77
N VAL A 16 5.81 1.99 1.52
CA VAL A 16 4.62 2.81 1.83
C VAL A 16 4.83 3.72 3.03
N ARG A 17 5.58 3.30 4.05
CA ARG A 17 5.81 4.09 5.28
C ARG A 17 6.40 5.49 5.01
N PRO A 18 7.41 5.66 4.12
CA PRO A 18 7.97 6.98 3.82
C PRO A 18 6.99 7.95 3.15
N LEU A 19 5.86 7.47 2.61
CA LEU A 19 4.84 8.30 1.98
C LEU A 19 4.03 9.10 3.01
N GLY A 20 4.19 8.87 4.32
CA GLY A 20 3.34 9.46 5.34
C GLY A 20 1.93 8.86 5.38
N ALA A 21 1.77 7.67 4.78
CA ALA A 21 0.48 6.99 4.69
C ALA A 21 -0.12 6.68 6.07
N ALA A 22 -1.44 6.82 6.19
CA ALA A 22 -2.17 6.46 7.41
C ALA A 22 -1.96 4.97 7.77
N PRO A 23 -2.01 4.58 9.05
CA PRO A 23 -1.79 3.19 9.46
C PRO A 23 -2.67 2.17 8.71
N ALA A 24 -3.93 2.52 8.43
CA ALA A 24 -4.84 1.68 7.66
C ALA A 24 -4.33 1.40 6.25
N ILE A 25 -3.73 2.39 5.57
CA ILE A 25 -3.15 2.25 4.22
C ILE A 25 -1.89 1.38 4.29
N VAL A 26 -1.00 1.63 5.27
CA VAL A 26 0.22 0.86 5.50
C VAL A 26 -0.09 -0.63 5.71
N HIS A 27 -1.15 -0.95 6.45
CA HIS A 27 -1.57 -2.34 6.69
C HIS A 27 -2.35 -2.98 5.53
N THR A 28 -2.95 -2.19 4.64
CA THR A 28 -3.78 -2.69 3.54
C THR A 28 -2.99 -2.94 2.27
N ALA A 29 -2.01 -2.09 1.95
CA ALA A 29 -1.19 -2.23 0.75
C ALA A 29 -0.49 -3.60 0.62
N PRO A 30 0.10 -4.19 1.69
CA PRO A 30 0.66 -5.54 1.64
C PRO A 30 -0.35 -6.62 1.24
N LYS A 31 -1.59 -6.50 1.72
CA LYS A 31 -2.67 -7.47 1.43
C LYS A 31 -3.06 -7.41 -0.04
N LEU A 32 -3.08 -6.21 -0.63
CA LEU A 32 -3.31 -5.98 -2.06
C LEU A 32 -2.24 -6.65 -2.92
N ALA A 33 -0.95 -6.46 -2.58
CA ALA A 33 0.15 -7.12 -3.30
C ALA A 33 0.05 -8.65 -3.23
N ILE A 34 -0.23 -9.21 -2.05
CA ILE A 34 -0.37 -10.65 -1.84
C ILE A 34 -1.58 -11.19 -2.61
N ALA A 35 -2.72 -10.48 -2.59
CA ALA A 35 -3.91 -10.87 -3.34
C ALA A 35 -3.63 -10.89 -4.85
N ALA A 36 -3.01 -9.83 -5.39
CA ALA A 36 -2.64 -9.77 -6.80
C ALA A 36 -1.75 -10.96 -7.22
N ILE A 37 -0.75 -11.31 -6.40
CA ILE A 37 0.11 -12.49 -6.65
C ILE A 37 -0.70 -13.78 -6.64
N ARG A 38 -1.64 -13.94 -5.69
CA ARG A 38 -2.53 -15.11 -5.63
C ARG A 38 -3.42 -15.24 -6.87
N HIS A 39 -3.78 -14.12 -7.49
CA HIS A 39 -4.53 -14.08 -8.75
C HIS A 39 -3.65 -14.17 -10.01
N GLY A 40 -2.38 -14.55 -9.88
CA GLY A 40 -1.49 -14.83 -11.00
C GLY A 40 -0.61 -13.66 -11.44
N GLN A 41 -0.63 -12.52 -10.73
CA GLN A 41 0.29 -11.42 -11.03
C GLN A 41 1.73 -11.79 -10.65
N ARG A 42 2.67 -11.31 -11.47
CA ARG A 42 4.09 -11.38 -11.12
C ARG A 42 4.36 -10.52 -9.88
N ARG A 43 5.31 -10.95 -9.05
CA ARG A 43 5.63 -10.31 -7.77
C ARG A 43 5.95 -8.82 -7.88
N ILE A 44 6.83 -8.45 -8.82
CA ILE A 44 7.27 -7.05 -8.98
C ILE A 44 6.09 -6.13 -9.39
N PRO A 45 5.31 -6.44 -10.44
CA PRO A 45 4.10 -5.68 -10.78
C PRO A 45 3.11 -5.57 -9.61
N ALA A 46 2.88 -6.65 -8.87
CA ALA A 46 1.97 -6.63 -7.73
C ALA A 46 2.45 -5.70 -6.59
N ILE A 47 3.76 -5.66 -6.32
CA ILE A 47 4.34 -4.72 -5.36
C ILE A 47 4.15 -3.28 -5.85
N HIS A 48 4.46 -3.00 -7.12
CA HIS A 48 4.31 -1.64 -7.68
C HIS A 48 2.84 -1.17 -7.64
N LEU A 49 1.90 -2.05 -7.99
CA LEU A 49 0.46 -1.77 -7.92
C LEU A 49 0.04 -1.39 -6.49
N ALA A 50 0.47 -2.15 -5.49
CA ALA A 50 0.13 -1.86 -4.09
C ALA A 50 0.72 -0.54 -3.59
N VAL A 51 1.96 -0.21 -3.99
CA VAL A 51 2.61 1.06 -3.62
C VAL A 51 1.94 2.24 -4.31
N ALA A 52 1.59 2.12 -5.59
CA ALA A 52 0.86 3.15 -6.33
C ALA A 52 -0.52 3.41 -5.74
N TRP A 53 -1.24 2.34 -5.39
CA TRP A 53 -2.52 2.43 -4.67
C TRP A 53 -2.36 3.19 -3.35
N ALA A 54 -1.33 2.86 -2.56
CA ALA A 54 -1.08 3.50 -1.28
C ALA A 54 -0.72 4.99 -1.43
N ALA A 55 0.08 5.36 -2.43
CA ALA A 55 0.41 6.76 -2.72
C ALA A 55 -0.85 7.56 -3.06
N MET A 56 -1.68 7.06 -3.99
CA MET A 56 -2.93 7.70 -4.38
C MET A 56 -3.89 7.93 -3.20
N HIS A 57 -4.06 6.93 -2.34
CA HIS A 57 -4.95 7.03 -1.19
C HIS A 57 -4.37 7.90 -0.07
N THR A 58 -3.04 8.03 0.00
CA THR A 58 -2.39 8.95 0.94
C THR A 58 -2.62 10.40 0.52
N ASP A 59 -2.46 10.70 -0.77
CA ASP A 59 -2.73 12.03 -1.33
C ASP A 59 -4.20 12.42 -1.14
N GLN A 60 -5.14 11.52 -1.46
CA GLN A 60 -6.57 11.77 -1.22
C GLN A 60 -6.89 12.06 0.25
N ASN A 61 -6.30 11.30 1.17
CA ASN A 61 -6.53 11.47 2.60
C ASN A 61 -5.87 12.75 3.13
N ALA A 62 -4.76 13.19 2.53
CA ALA A 62 -4.14 14.47 2.83
C ALA A 62 -4.97 15.65 2.31
N SER A 63 -5.51 15.55 1.09
CA SER A 63 -6.41 16.55 0.51
C SER A 63 -7.71 16.69 1.30
N ALA A 64 -8.36 15.58 1.65
CA ALA A 64 -9.63 15.61 2.40
C ALA A 64 -9.49 16.24 3.79
N LYS A 65 -8.33 16.11 4.45
CA LYS A 65 -8.09 16.78 5.74
C LYS A 65 -7.96 18.30 5.60
N ARG A 66 -7.34 18.78 4.52
CA ARG A 66 -7.19 20.23 4.29
C ARG A 66 -8.53 20.91 4.03
N GLU A 67 -9.42 20.27 3.27
CA GLU A 67 -10.75 20.82 3.01
C GLU A 67 -11.58 21.00 4.29
N VAL A 68 -11.43 20.11 5.27
CA VAL A 68 -12.14 20.21 6.57
C VAL A 68 -11.52 21.26 7.51
N ASP A 69 -10.21 21.51 7.43
CA ASP A 69 -9.53 22.52 8.26
C ASP A 69 -9.75 23.96 7.74
N ASP A 70 -10.14 24.14 6.46
CA ASP A 70 -10.41 25.44 5.84
C ASP A 70 -11.89 25.92 6.01
N GLU A 71 -12.76 25.11 6.62
CA GLU A 71 -14.16 25.43 7.02
C GLU A 71 -14.31 25.76 8.51
#